data_AF-A0AA89Q147-F1
#
_entry.id   AF-A0AA89Q147-F1
#
_cell.length_a   1.000
_cell.length_b   1.000
_cell.length_c   1.000
_cell.angle_alpha   90.00
_cell.angle_beta   90.00
_cell.angle_gamma   90.00
#
_symmetry.space_group_name_H-M   'P 1'
#
loop_
_entity.id
_entity.type
_entity.pdbx_description
1 polymer ?
#
loop_
_entity_poly.entity_id
_entity_poly.type
_entity_poly.pdbx_seq_one_letter_code
_entity_poly.pdbx_strand_id
1 'polypeptide(L)'
;MSSDPQLIRTPEIEVVEGVHPLPKEGTEGRPEFETQRYADHYWRTTVKRPGKVVYHFSFQILDRHRQLKGYVQWDPFITIEEA
;
A
#
# COMPACT_ATOMS: atom_id res chain seq x y z
N MET A 1 -24.37 -19.81 5.97
CA MET A 1 -23.24 -18.86 5.91
C MET A 1 -23.04 -18.50 4.45
N SER A 2 -23.35 -17.26 4.06
CA SER A 2 -23.16 -16.80 2.69
C SER A 2 -21.65 -16.70 2.45
N SER A 3 -21.09 -17.54 1.58
CA SER A 3 -19.74 -17.33 1.08
C SER A 3 -19.80 -16.07 0.22
N ASP A 4 -19.24 -14.96 0.69
CA ASP A 4 -19.15 -13.76 -0.13
C ASP A 4 -18.56 -14.12 -1.49
N PRO A 5 -19.14 -13.59 -2.59
CA PRO A 5 -18.66 -13.92 -3.92
C PRO A 5 -17.21 -13.47 -4.02
N GLN A 6 -16.28 -14.42 -4.14
CA GLN A 6 -14.89 -14.09 -4.36
C GLN A 6 -14.77 -13.38 -5.73
N LEU A 7 -14.65 -12.05 -5.72
CA LEU A 7 -14.56 -11.21 -6.92
C LEU A 7 -13.12 -11.02 -7.39
N ILE A 8 -12.16 -11.20 -6.48
CA ILE A 8 -10.72 -11.08 -6.72
C ILE A 8 -9.99 -12.37 -6.30
N ARG A 9 -8.79 -12.63 -6.81
CA ARG A 9 -7.90 -13.65 -6.23
C ARG A 9 -7.49 -13.27 -4.80
N THR A 10 -7.07 -14.24 -4.00
CA THR A 10 -6.41 -13.92 -2.72
C THR A 10 -5.25 -12.96 -2.99
N PRO A 11 -5.21 -11.77 -2.36
CA PRO A 11 -4.14 -10.83 -2.61
C PRO A 11 -2.78 -11.39 -2.17
N GLU A 12 -1.75 -11.02 -2.92
CA GLU A 12 -0.35 -11.32 -2.63
C GLU A 12 0.35 -10.03 -2.18
N ILE A 13 1.38 -10.17 -1.33
CA ILE A 13 2.21 -9.03 -0.93
C ILE A 13 3.25 -8.82 -2.02
N GLU A 14 3.29 -7.61 -2.57
CA GLU A 14 4.33 -7.16 -3.50
C GLU A 14 5.18 -6.08 -2.81
N VAL A 15 6.50 -6.23 -2.88
CA VAL A 15 7.46 -5.25 -2.36
C VAL A 15 8.20 -4.65 -3.53
N VAL A 16 8.14 -3.33 -3.67
CA VAL A 16 8.85 -2.58 -4.70
C VAL A 16 9.95 -1.76 -4.05
N GLU A 17 11.19 -2.05 -4.41
CA GLU A 17 12.35 -1.31 -3.93
C GLU A 17 12.69 -0.17 -4.90
N GLY A 18 13.04 0.99 -4.33
CA GLY A 18 13.42 2.16 -5.12
C GLY A 18 14.49 3.00 -4.45
N VAL A 19 14.94 4.01 -5.19
CA VAL A 19 15.91 5.00 -4.73
C VAL A 19 15.36 6.39 -5.04
N HIS A 20 15.23 7.24 -4.03
CA HIS A 20 14.80 8.63 -4.20
C HIS A 20 15.94 9.60 -3.82
N PRO A 21 16.23 10.63 -4.65
CA PRO A 21 17.10 11.72 -4.23
C PRO A 21 16.50 12.53 -3.06
N LEU A 22 17.32 12.78 -2.04
CA LEU A 22 17.05 13.71 -0.96
C LEU A 22 17.98 14.92 -1.10
N PRO A 23 17.48 16.16 -1.00
CA PRO A 23 18.32 17.34 -0.98
C PRO A 23 19.32 17.26 0.17
N LYS A 24 20.57 17.66 -0.08
CA LYS A 24 21.57 17.77 0.98
C LYS A 24 21.43 19.11 1.69
N GLU A 25 21.23 19.09 3.01
CA GLU A 25 21.19 20.33 3.79
C GLU A 25 22.54 21.06 3.72
N GLY A 26 22.51 22.39 3.57
CA GLY A 26 23.71 23.23 3.56
C GLY A 26 24.36 23.45 2.19
N THR A 27 23.78 22.95 1.09
CA THR A 27 24.32 23.15 -0.27
C THR A 27 23.57 24.23 -1.04
N GLU A 28 23.48 25.44 -0.47
CA GLU A 28 22.87 26.58 -1.17
C GLU A 28 23.66 26.92 -2.45
N GLY A 29 22.95 27.04 -3.58
CA GLY A 29 23.56 27.39 -4.87
C GLY A 29 24.18 26.23 -5.67
N ARG A 30 24.12 24.98 -5.16
CA ARG A 30 24.52 23.77 -5.91
C ARG A 30 23.51 22.64 -5.67
N PRO A 31 22.95 22.02 -6.72
CA PRO A 31 22.01 20.92 -6.55
C PRO A 31 22.76 19.63 -6.17
N GLU A 32 23.11 19.51 -4.89
CA GLU A 32 23.64 18.26 -4.32
C GLU A 32 22.51 17.46 -3.68
N PHE A 33 22.56 16.14 -3.86
CA PHE A 33 21.58 15.21 -3.30
C PHE A 33 22.27 13.96 -2.77
N GLU A 34 21.66 13.36 -1.76
CA GLU A 34 21.95 12.01 -1.29
C GLU A 34 20.86 11.06 -1.77
N THR A 35 21.13 9.76 -1.83
CA THR A 35 20.13 8.77 -2.25
C THR A 35 19.63 7.98 -1.06
N GLN A 36 18.31 7.90 -0.92
CA GLN A 36 17.66 7.07 0.09
C GLN A 36 16.99 5.87 -0.58
N ARG A 37 17.31 4.66 -0.10
CA ARG A 37 16.58 3.44 -0.46
C ARG A 37 15.26 3.40 0.28
N TYR A 38 14.20 3.03 -0.43
CA TYR A 38 12.88 2.77 0.16
C TYR A 38 12.31 1.45 -0.37
N ALA A 39 11.33 0.91 0.35
CA ALA A 39 10.60 -0.29 -0.03
C ALA A 39 9.10 -0.06 0.21
N ASP A 40 8.33 0.03 -0.87
CA ASP A 40 6.88 0.15 -0.83
C ASP A 40 6.24 -1.24 -0.78
N HIS A 41 5.20 -1.38 0.04
CA HIS A 41 4.51 -2.64 0.23
C HIS A 41 3.07 -2.51 -0.27
N TYR A 42 2.68 -3.37 -1.19
CA TYR A 42 1.37 -3.39 -1.82
C TYR A 42 0.68 -4.73 -1.60
N TRP A 43 -0.65 -4.70 -1.50
CA TRP A 43 -1.48 -5.88 -1.76
C TRP A 43 -1.89 -5.86 -3.22
N ARG A 44 -1.46 -6.87 -3.98
CA ARG A 44 -1.81 -7.03 -5.39
C ARG A 44 -2.77 -8.19 -5.57
N THR A 45 -3.73 -8.02 -6.46
CA THR A 45 -4.69 -9.06 -6.83
C THR A 45 -5.11 -8.93 -8.29
N THR A 46 -5.84 -9.94 -8.78
CA THR A 46 -6.48 -9.94 -10.10
C THR A 46 -7.98 -10.08 -9.95
N VAL A 47 -8.73 -9.22 -10.64
CA VAL A 47 -10.19 -9.31 -10.76
C VAL A 47 -10.56 -10.60 -11.47
N LYS A 48 -11.51 -11.36 -10.89
CA LYS A 48 -12.09 -12.57 -11.49
C LYS A 48 -13.41 -12.29 -12.19
N ARG A 49 -14.22 -11.39 -11.65
CA ARG A 49 -15.56 -11.06 -12.14
C ARG A 49 -16.06 -9.72 -11.59
N PRO A 50 -16.97 -9.03 -12.29
CA PRO A 50 -17.67 -7.85 -11.78
C PRO A 50 -18.51 -8.17 -10.53
N GLY A 51 -18.82 -7.14 -9.75
CA GLY A 51 -19.68 -7.26 -8.57
C GLY A 51 -19.41 -6.19 -7.51
N LYS A 52 -20.08 -6.34 -6.36
CA LYS A 52 -19.95 -5.43 -5.20
C LYS A 52 -19.69 -6.26 -3.96
N VAL A 53 -18.73 -5.83 -3.13
CA VAL A 53 -18.32 -6.56 -1.94
C VAL A 53 -17.63 -5.62 -0.93
N VAL A 54 -17.76 -5.93 0.35
CA VAL A 54 -16.96 -5.30 1.42
C VAL A 54 -15.74 -6.18 1.66
N TYR A 55 -14.54 -5.61 1.59
CA TYR A 55 -13.33 -6.30 2.03
C TYR A 55 -12.93 -5.84 3.42
N HIS A 56 -12.15 -6.66 4.12
CA HIS A 56 -11.64 -6.36 5.45
C HIS A 56 -10.11 -6.30 5.41
N PHE A 57 -9.55 -5.11 5.61
CA PHE A 57 -8.11 -4.90 5.65
C PHE A 57 -7.67 -4.57 7.07
N SER A 58 -6.57 -5.16 7.52
CA SER A 58 -5.91 -4.81 8.78
C SER A 58 -4.48 -4.38 8.49
N PHE A 59 -4.07 -3.26 9.08
CA PHE A 59 -2.71 -2.75 8.93
C PHE A 59 -2.22 -2.07 10.21
N GLN A 60 -0.90 -1.99 10.34
CA GLN A 60 -0.26 -1.30 11.46
C GLN A 60 -0.05 0.18 11.17
N ILE A 61 -0.11 1.00 12.20
CA ILE A 61 0.32 2.40 12.16
C ILE A 61 1.66 2.51 12.87
N LEU A 62 2.65 3.09 12.19
CA LEU A 62 3.96 3.40 12.74
C LEU A 62 4.14 4.92 12.82
N ASP A 63 4.89 5.42 13.81
CA ASP A 63 5.34 6.81 13.78
C ASP A 63 6.56 7.02 12.88
N ARG A 64 7.03 8.27 12.80
CA ARG A 64 8.24 8.66 12.04
C ARG A 64 9.52 7.95 12.47
N HIS A 65 9.55 7.38 13.68
CA HIS A 65 10.67 6.61 14.21
C HIS A 65 10.47 5.08 14.04
N ARG A 66 9.47 4.67 13.24
CA ARG A 66 9.08 3.28 12.99
C ARG A 66 8.61 2.54 14.24
N GLN A 67 8.12 3.26 15.25
CA GLN A 67 7.53 2.64 16.44
C GLN A 67 6.06 2.34 16.21
N LEU A 68 5.65 1.11 16.53
CA LEU A 68 4.26 0.66 16.46
C LEU A 68 3.38 1.53 17.37
N LYS A 69 2.31 2.10 16.80
CA LYS A 69 1.28 2.85 17.53
C LYS A 69 -0.03 2.09 17.67
N GLY A 70 -0.23 1.05 16.85
CA GLY A 70 -1.37 0.16 16.95
C GLY A 70 -1.72 -0.47 15.62
N TYR A 71 -2.85 -1.18 15.62
CA TYR A 71 -3.45 -1.80 14.45
C TYR A 71 -4.80 -1.17 14.19
N VAL A 72 -5.12 -0.98 12.91
CA VAL A 72 -6.39 -0.43 12.46
C VAL A 72 -7.01 -1.39 11.46
N GLN A 73 -8.33 -1.50 11.51
CA GLN A 73 -9.10 -2.20 10.50
C GLN A 73 -9.84 -1.19 9.62
N TRP A 74 -9.91 -1.47 8.32
CA TRP A 74 -10.67 -0.71 7.35
C TRP A 74 -11.49 -1.64 6.47
N ASP A 75 -12.78 -1.33 6.35
CA ASP A 75 -13.76 -2.16 5.64
C ASP A 75 -14.31 -1.43 4.40
N PRO A 76 -13.53 -1.29 3.31
CA PRO A 76 -14.01 -0.60 2.12
C PRO A 76 -15.10 -1.39 1.39
N PHE A 77 -16.13 -0.66 0.96
CA PHE A 77 -17.09 -1.15 -0.03
C PHE A 77 -16.53 -0.91 -1.44
N ILE A 78 -16.24 -1.99 -2.16
CA ILE A 78 -15.65 -1.95 -3.50
C ILE A 78 -16.69 -2.41 -4.53
N THR A 79 -16.81 -1.63 -5.61
CA THR A 79 -17.58 -1.98 -6.81
C THR A 79 -16.62 -2.22 -7.97
N ILE A 80 -16.79 -3.33 -8.68
CA ILE A 80 -16.01 -3.73 -9.85
C ILE A 80 -16.97 -3.81 -11.04
N GLU A 81 -16.72 -3.01 -12.06
CA GLU A 81 -17.54 -2.89 -13.27
C GLU A 81 -16.72 -3.32 -14.50
N GLU A 82 -17.42 -3.72 -15.56
CA GLU A 82 -16.81 -3.91 -16.88
C GLU A 82 -16.46 -2.54 -17.47
N ALA A 83 -15.36 -2.48 -18.22
CA ALA A 83 -14.87 -1.24 -18.83
C ALA A 83 -15.64 -0.87 -20.11
#